data_AF-A0A183JV54-F1
#
_entry.id   AF-A0A183JV54-F1
#
_cell.length_a   1.000
_cell.length_b   1.000
_cell.length_c   1.000
_cell.angle_alpha   90.00
_cell.angle_beta   90.00
_cell.angle_gamma   90.00
#
_symmetry.space_group_name_H-M   'P 1'
#
loop_
_entity.id
_entity.type
_entity.pdbx_description
1 polymer ?
#
loop_
_entity_poly.entity_id
_entity_poly.type
_entity_poly.pdbx_seq_one_letter_code
_entity_poly.pdbx_strand_id
1 'polypeptide(L)'
;MQKSKITNRLCRLPGRLDGKLVIVTGANIGCGLELSGELARRGCTVIMACRDLERGFLGKEVLLDRFGERSQEKWRKSPAGPGVEPFLDVIKTAQVTCIEFNF
;
A
#
# COMPACT_ATOMS: atom_id res chain seq x y z
N MET A 1 2.56 -18.56 -31.15
CA MET A 1 2.85 -18.48 -29.70
C MET A 1 3.48 -17.13 -29.39
N GLN A 2 2.69 -16.13 -29.00
CA GLN A 2 3.24 -14.82 -28.61
C GLN A 2 3.79 -14.92 -27.19
N LYS A 3 5.12 -14.90 -27.04
CA LYS A 3 5.77 -14.77 -25.74
C LYS A 3 5.42 -13.38 -25.19
N SER A 4 4.48 -13.29 -24.26
CA SER A 4 4.17 -12.04 -23.56
C SER A 4 5.42 -11.60 -22.82
N LYS A 5 6.11 -10.57 -23.33
CA LYS A 5 7.11 -9.83 -22.54
C LYS A 5 6.45 -9.46 -21.22
N ILE A 6 7.05 -9.85 -20.10
CA ILE A 6 6.67 -9.34 -18.78
C ILE A 6 7.00 -7.85 -18.80
N THR A 7 6.07 -7.03 -19.28
CA THR A 7 6.20 -5.57 -19.20
C THR A 7 5.87 -5.21 -17.77
N ASN A 8 6.81 -4.58 -17.06
CA ASN A 8 6.62 -4.05 -15.71
C ASN A 8 5.53 -2.95 -15.75
N ARG A 9 4.25 -3.34 -15.82
CA ARG A 9 3.14 -2.41 -15.98
C ARG A 9 2.87 -1.75 -14.65
N LEU A 10 3.36 -0.53 -14.54
CA LEU A 10 3.04 0.37 -13.45
C LEU A 10 1.52 0.63 -13.42
N CYS A 11 0.94 0.75 -12.23
CA CYS A 11 -0.47 1.07 -12.06
C CYS A 11 -0.75 2.49 -12.55
N ARG A 12 -1.63 2.65 -13.54
CA ARG A 12 -1.98 3.97 -14.14
C ARG A 12 -3.42 4.39 -13.86
N LEU A 13 -4.13 3.67 -13.00
CA LEU A 13 -5.54 3.94 -12.73
C LEU A 13 -5.69 5.27 -11.99
N PRO A 14 -6.37 6.28 -12.59
CA PRO A 14 -6.58 7.57 -11.95
C PRO A 14 -7.63 7.46 -10.85
N GLY A 15 -7.64 8.44 -9.95
CA GLY A 15 -8.68 8.57 -8.94
C GLY A 15 -8.22 8.22 -7.52
N ARG A 16 -8.89 8.88 -6.58
CA ARG A 16 -8.71 8.68 -5.15
C ARG A 16 -9.76 7.72 -4.61
N LEU A 17 -9.44 7.10 -3.49
CA LEU A 17 -10.28 6.15 -2.78
C LEU A 17 -10.61 6.64 -1.36
N ASP A 18 -10.68 7.96 -1.17
CA ASP A 18 -10.97 8.55 0.13
C ASP A 18 -12.30 8.02 0.70
N GLY A 19 -12.30 7.73 2.00
CA GLY A 19 -13.49 7.22 2.71
C GLY A 19 -13.84 5.76 2.42
N LYS A 20 -13.03 5.03 1.64
CA LYS A 20 -13.20 3.58 1.44
C LYS A 20 -12.42 2.80 2.51
N LEU A 21 -13.04 1.75 3.03
CA LEU A 21 -12.42 0.78 3.92
C LEU A 21 -12.04 -0.48 3.12
N VAL A 22 -10.78 -0.91 3.19
CA VAL A 22 -10.27 -2.08 2.47
C VAL A 22 -9.57 -3.02 3.43
N ILE A 23 -9.82 -4.32 3.30
CA ILE A 23 -9.07 -5.36 4.01
C ILE A 23 -8.08 -5.99 3.02
N VAL A 24 -6.81 -6.07 3.41
CA VAL A 24 -5.75 -6.73 2.64
C VAL A 24 -5.25 -7.91 3.45
N THR A 25 -5.47 -9.13 2.92
CA THR A 25 -4.95 -10.37 3.50
C THR A 25 -3.51 -10.60 3.08
N GLY A 26 -2.65 -11.04 4.01
CA GLY A 26 -1.23 -11.25 3.71
C GLY A 26 -0.47 -9.93 3.48
N ALA A 27 -0.88 -8.88 4.20
CA ALA A 27 -0.33 -7.54 4.06
C ALA A 27 1.04 -7.32 4.72
N ASN A 28 1.66 -8.35 5.30
CA ASN A 28 2.91 -8.21 6.04
C ASN A 28 4.15 -8.00 5.14
N ILE A 29 4.18 -8.61 3.94
CA ILE A 29 5.33 -8.57 3.02
C ILE A 29 4.89 -8.54 1.55
N GLY A 30 5.85 -8.31 0.66
CA GLY A 30 5.68 -8.49 -0.79
C GLY A 30 4.55 -7.64 -1.37
N CYS A 31 3.74 -8.25 -2.22
CA CYS A 31 2.66 -7.56 -2.93
C CYS A 31 1.57 -7.03 -2.00
N GLY A 32 1.26 -7.75 -0.90
CA GLY A 32 0.26 -7.31 0.06
C GLY A 32 0.66 -6.01 0.76
N LEU A 33 1.93 -5.92 1.18
CA LEU A 33 2.48 -4.72 1.81
C LEU A 33 2.48 -3.52 0.85
N GLU A 34 2.95 -3.71 -0.39
CA GLU A 34 2.93 -2.65 -1.42
C GLU A 34 1.51 -2.19 -1.75
N LEU A 35 0.57 -3.14 -1.85
CA LEU A 35 -0.83 -2.84 -2.12
C LEU A 35 -1.46 -2.04 -0.96
N SER A 36 -1.19 -2.43 0.30
CA SER A 36 -1.63 -1.66 1.46
C SER A 36 -1.10 -0.23 1.45
N GLY A 37 0.16 -0.04 1.08
CA GLY A 37 0.77 1.28 0.94
C GLY A 37 0.06 2.11 -0.12
N GLU A 38 -0.09 1.58 -1.33
CA GLU A 38 -0.71 2.31 -2.43
C GLU A 38 -2.19 2.64 -2.21
N LEU A 39 -2.95 1.74 -1.59
CA LEU A 39 -4.34 2.02 -1.22
C LEU A 39 -4.43 3.12 -0.17
N ALA A 40 -3.58 3.08 0.87
CA ALA A 40 -3.55 4.10 1.91
C ALA A 40 -3.14 5.48 1.34
N ARG A 41 -2.14 5.53 0.45
CA ARG A 41 -1.73 6.76 -0.25
C ARG A 41 -2.83 7.33 -1.13
N ARG A 42 -3.73 6.50 -1.66
CA ARG A 42 -4.92 6.93 -2.41
C ARG A 42 -6.06 7.42 -1.52
N GLY A 43 -5.89 7.40 -0.20
CA GLY A 43 -6.89 7.89 0.77
C GLY A 43 -7.74 6.81 1.43
N CYS A 44 -7.55 5.52 1.12
CA CYS A 44 -8.28 4.45 1.81
C CYS A 44 -7.89 4.36 3.29
N THR A 45 -8.82 3.83 4.09
CA THR A 45 -8.50 3.15 5.34
C THR A 45 -8.21 1.68 5.03
N VAL A 46 -7.03 1.22 5.39
CA VAL A 46 -6.53 -0.13 5.09
C VAL A 46 -6.40 -0.94 6.37
N ILE A 47 -7.08 -2.08 6.40
CA ILE A 47 -6.94 -3.11 7.41
C ILE A 47 -5.97 -4.17 6.89
N MET A 48 -4.81 -4.28 7.51
CA MET A 48 -3.80 -5.29 7.23
C MET A 48 -4.12 -6.55 8.03
N ALA A 49 -4.70 -7.55 7.37
CA ALA A 49 -5.00 -8.85 7.96
C ALA A 49 -3.78 -9.78 7.85
N CYS A 50 -3.21 -10.13 9.00
CA CYS A 50 -2.01 -10.96 9.11
C CYS A 50 -2.25 -12.15 10.05
N ARG A 51 -1.58 -13.27 9.78
CA ARG A 51 -1.57 -14.44 10.70
C ARG A 51 -0.70 -14.21 11.93
N ASP A 52 0.27 -13.32 11.81
CA ASP A 52 1.24 -12.97 12.84
C ASP A 52 1.22 -11.45 12.97
N LEU A 53 0.74 -10.98 14.12
CA LEU A 53 0.58 -9.55 14.40
C LEU A 53 1.92 -8.82 14.51
N GLU A 54 2.95 -9.44 15.10
CA GLU A 54 4.28 -8.82 15.22
C GLU A 54 4.86 -8.52 13.84
N ARG A 55 4.78 -9.51 12.93
CA ARG A 55 5.17 -9.31 11.53
C ARG A 55 4.30 -8.28 10.82
N GLY A 56 3.01 -8.23 11.14
CA GLY A 56 2.11 -7.20 10.64
C GLY A 56 2.53 -5.79 11.06
N PHE A 57 2.86 -5.59 12.34
CA PHE A 57 3.36 -4.32 12.86
C PHE A 57 4.71 -3.93 12.25
N LEU A 58 5.63 -4.87 12.09
CA LEU A 58 6.88 -4.62 11.38
C LEU A 58 6.64 -4.15 9.93
N GLY A 59 5.71 -4.79 9.22
CA GLY A 59 5.30 -4.37 7.89
C GLY A 59 4.69 -2.95 7.90
N LYS A 60 3.82 -2.65 8.87
CA LYS A 60 3.26 -1.31 9.04
C LYS A 60 4.34 -0.26 9.29
N GLU A 61 5.31 -0.52 10.15
CA GLU A 61 6.42 0.39 10.42
C GLU A 61 7.25 0.64 9.14
N VAL A 62 7.57 -0.40 8.37
CA VAL A 62 8.25 -0.26 7.07
C VAL A 62 7.45 0.63 6.11
N LEU A 63 6.13 0.51 6.11
CA LEU A 63 5.24 1.28 5.25
C LEU A 63 5.16 2.75 5.69
N LEU A 64 5.12 3.02 7.00
CA LEU A 64 5.15 4.37 7.57
C LEU A 64 6.53 5.04 7.43
N ASP A 65 7.62 4.30 7.53
CA ASP A 65 8.97 4.80 7.25
C ASP A 65 9.13 5.22 5.78
N ARG A 66 8.51 4.45 4.86
CA ARG A 66 8.59 4.73 3.42
C ARG A 66 7.68 5.85 2.94
N PHE A 67 6.46 5.94 3.49
CA PHE A 67 5.39 6.77 2.92
C PHE A 67 4.65 7.61 3.96
N GLY A 68 5.02 7.53 5.23
CA GLY A 68 4.39 8.29 6.31
C GLY A 68 4.75 9.77 6.27
N GLU A 69 4.02 10.57 7.05
CA GLU A 69 4.18 12.04 7.11
C GLU A 69 5.60 12.51 7.47
N ARG A 70 6.35 11.67 8.21
CA ARG A 70 7.75 11.92 8.59
C ARG A 70 8.73 11.77 7.42
N SER A 71 8.38 10.94 6.43
CA SER A 71 9.23 10.62 5.29
C SER A 71 8.83 11.51 4.11
N GLN A 72 9.45 12.69 4.03
CA GLN A 72 9.09 13.72 3.04
C GLN A 72 9.51 13.38 1.59
N GLU A 73 10.10 12.20 1.35
CA GLU A 73 10.59 11.81 0.03
C GLU A 73 9.47 11.12 -0.79
N LYS A 74 8.69 11.97 -1.46
CA LYS A 74 7.46 11.66 -2.20
C LYS A 74 7.59 10.57 -3.30
N TRP A 75 8.80 10.06 -3.58
CA TRP A 75 9.18 9.36 -4.82
C TRP A 75 9.93 8.03 -4.65
N ARG A 76 9.82 7.36 -3.51
CA ARG A 76 10.43 6.02 -3.34
C ARG A 76 9.61 4.96 -4.08
N LYS A 77 10.23 4.29 -5.08
CA LYS A 77 9.71 3.21 -5.97
C LYS A 77 8.29 2.75 -5.65
N SER A 78 7.31 3.54 -6.06
CA SER A 78 5.91 3.15 -6.02
C SER A 78 5.61 2.27 -7.23
N PRO A 79 4.74 1.25 -7.10
CA PRO A 79 4.15 0.56 -8.26
C PRO A 79 3.33 1.48 -9.17
N ALA A 80 3.00 2.70 -8.71
CA ALA A 80 2.26 3.71 -9.45
C ALA A 80 3.11 4.25 -10.61
N GLY A 81 2.49 4.36 -11.79
CA GLY A 81 3.12 4.87 -12.99
C GLY A 81 3.12 6.40 -13.05
N PRO A 82 3.82 7.00 -14.02
CA PRO A 82 3.66 8.42 -14.29
C PRO A 82 2.19 8.73 -14.62
N GLY A 83 1.63 9.76 -13.99
CA GLY A 83 0.25 10.24 -14.12
C GLY A 83 -0.69 9.97 -12.93
N VAL A 84 -0.27 9.17 -11.93
CA VAL A 84 -1.07 8.89 -10.72
C VAL A 84 -0.64 9.65 -9.48
N GLU A 85 0.49 10.36 -9.55
CA GLU A 85 1.00 11.25 -8.50
C GLU A 85 -0.01 12.25 -7.94
N PRO A 86 -0.90 12.90 -8.73
CA PRO A 86 -1.89 13.81 -8.16
C PRO A 86 -2.92 13.11 -7.26
N PHE A 87 -3.02 11.78 -7.34
CA PHE A 87 -3.94 10.98 -6.52
C PHE A 87 -3.25 10.30 -5.33
N LEU A 88 -1.97 10.59 -5.08
CA LEU A 88 -1.19 10.01 -3.98
C LEU A 88 -0.86 11.06 -2.92
N ASP A 89 -1.20 10.76 -1.68
CA ASP A 89 -0.83 11.50 -0.48
C ASP A 89 0.11 10.71 0.43
N VAL A 90 0.60 11.39 1.46
CA VAL A 90 1.29 10.76 2.59
C VAL A 90 0.32 9.89 3.39
N ILE A 91 0.84 8.79 3.93
CA ILE A 91 0.05 7.86 4.73
C ILE A 91 0.00 8.38 6.16
N LYS A 92 -1.21 8.52 6.70
CA LYS A 92 -1.43 8.79 8.12
C LYS A 92 -1.44 7.48 8.88
N THR A 93 -0.84 7.45 10.08
CA THR A 93 -0.82 6.26 10.94
C THR A 93 -2.22 5.71 11.26
N ALA A 94 -3.22 6.59 11.31
CA ALA A 94 -4.62 6.23 11.54
C ALA A 94 -5.30 5.53 10.34
N GLN A 95 -4.74 5.64 9.13
CA GLN A 95 -5.30 5.00 7.94
C GLN A 95 -4.95 3.52 7.86
N VAL A 96 -3.93 3.05 8.59
CA VAL A 96 -3.42 1.67 8.48
C VAL A 96 -3.54 0.97 9.82
N THR A 97 -4.39 -0.05 9.89
CA THR A 97 -4.63 -0.84 11.11
C THR A 97 -4.28 -2.30 10.87
N CYS A 98 -3.52 -2.90 11.77
CA CYS A 98 -3.21 -4.33 11.71
C CYS A 98 -4.22 -5.12 12.55
N ILE A 99 -4.70 -6.24 12.01
CA ILE A 99 -5.54 -7.20 12.74
C ILE A 99 -4.94 -8.60 12.60
N GLU A 100 -5.12 -9.40 13.64
CA GLU A 100 -4.89 -10.84 13.56
C GLU A 100 -6.04 -11.48 12.79
N PHE A 101 -5.72 -12.35 11.85
CA PHE A 101 -6.73 -13.09 11.10
C PHE A 101 -6.28 -14.53 10.91
N ASN A 102 -6.90 -15.42 11.68
CA ASN A 102 -6.69 -16.87 11.65
C ASN A 102 -7.81 -17.49 10.81
N PHE A 103 -7.44 -18.19 9.73
CA PHE A 103 -8.33 -18.98 8.88
C PHE A 103 -8.52 -20.38 9.44
#